data_AF-A0A8H2ZVG0-F1
#
_entry.id   AF-A0A8H2ZVG0-F1
#
_cell.length_a   1.000
_cell.length_b   1.000
_cell.length_c   1.000
_cell.angle_alpha   90.00
_cell.angle_beta   90.00
_cell.angle_gamma   90.00
#
_symmetry.space_group_name_H-M   'P 1'
#
loop_
_entity.id
_entity.type
_entity.pdbx_description
1 polymer ?
#
loop_
_entity_poly.entity_id
_entity_poly.type
_entity_poly.pdbx_seq_one_letter_code
_entity_poly.pdbx_strand_id
1 'polypeptide(L)'
;MLLTTHVLIKRPKPPSLNFISYFHKHIKMGWRDEWPSGLDGNQYDGQKLMDLVRNNKSPFHEVWDVKLLIREIEENLNTQVTDIPIVDKGSNNYGFYIKASNRPDMVARLARGDVNMPDFDGFPIEKQAPEALFEAATYELLRSESDIRTSRLLYYRVPVRHPGPRLTIPLDLTGRRLFVFERAEGTNNMWEDLSAENKLVLLDQLACMRAALFRYDPPLDFCVKYLHDRIFDFKPESFSVPVAPTREFWMHVLESKIKATIQNEGDMIGWEDDAETVGPIALTAKQSLLRAIPHIMPPESTEVSLYRLILEHGDFGIHNTSITKDDNGKPLVTSLYDWETACIVPALLSDPLVAAGPVDLITDKNGGPSVTRIPKNSSLMDLEMYEMWAQHYIKKLYNEAPDYEIAIRAGKDVRYLWFSLRDWRGGNSEEFFGDLGAWAEKRMKELGVF
;
A
#
# COMPACT_ATOMS: atom_id res chain seq x y z
N MET A 1 -27.88 -9.52 -33.04
CA MET A 1 -26.57 -10.01 -33.50
C MET A 1 -25.75 -8.79 -33.89
N LEU A 2 -25.11 -8.16 -32.91
CA LEU A 2 -24.27 -6.97 -33.07
C LEU A 2 -23.20 -7.09 -31.98
N LEU A 3 -22.00 -7.51 -32.40
CA LEU A 3 -20.82 -7.56 -31.56
C LEU A 3 -20.37 -6.14 -31.27
N THR A 4 -20.41 -5.73 -30.01
CA THR A 4 -19.77 -4.52 -29.51
C THR A 4 -18.31 -4.82 -29.21
N THR A 5 -17.43 -4.29 -30.06
CA THR A 5 -15.98 -4.30 -29.94
C THR A 5 -15.56 -3.63 -28.63
N HIS A 6 -15.16 -4.44 -27.64
CA HIS A 6 -14.53 -3.95 -26.42
C HIS A 6 -13.07 -3.63 -26.73
N VAL A 7 -12.70 -2.36 -26.64
CA VAL A 7 -11.29 -1.93 -26.66
C VAL A 7 -10.69 -2.37 -25.32
N LEU A 8 -10.02 -3.52 -25.34
CA LEU A 8 -9.16 -4.00 -24.27
C LEU A 8 -7.98 -3.04 -24.09
N ILE A 9 -8.05 -2.15 -23.11
CA ILE A 9 -6.87 -1.46 -22.59
C ILE A 9 -6.03 -2.52 -21.88
N LYS A 10 -5.00 -3.03 -22.57
CA LYS A 10 -3.98 -3.89 -21.98
C LYS A 10 -3.25 -3.09 -20.90
N ARG A 11 -3.53 -3.37 -19.62
CA ARG A 11 -2.59 -3.07 -18.54
C ARG A 11 -1.47 -4.13 -18.58
N PRO A 12 -0.20 -3.76 -18.83
CA PRO A 12 0.91 -4.68 -18.63
C PRO A 12 1.02 -5.04 -17.13
N LYS A 13 1.53 -6.23 -16.84
CA LYS A 13 1.70 -6.78 -15.49
C LYS A 13 2.46 -5.81 -14.56
N PRO A 14 2.18 -5.81 -13.25
CA PRO A 14 3.16 -5.34 -12.28
C PRO A 14 4.41 -6.23 -12.38
N PRO A 15 5.61 -5.68 -12.59
CA PRO A 15 6.81 -6.43 -12.26
C PRO A 15 6.81 -6.65 -10.74
N SER A 16 7.02 -7.90 -10.32
CA SER A 16 7.62 -8.18 -9.02
C SER A 16 8.80 -7.23 -8.83
N LEU A 17 8.90 -6.59 -7.66
CA LEU A 17 10.04 -5.78 -7.21
C LEU A 17 11.37 -6.56 -7.35
N ASN A 18 11.92 -6.55 -8.56
CA ASN A 18 13.25 -7.04 -8.90
C ASN A 18 13.93 -5.90 -9.64
N PHE A 19 14.56 -5.01 -8.87
CA PHE A 19 15.50 -4.02 -9.39
C PHE A 19 16.93 -4.50 -9.12
N ILE A 20 17.72 -4.43 -10.19
CA ILE A 20 19.18 -4.37 -10.30
C ILE A 20 19.98 -5.65 -10.00
N SER A 21 20.49 -6.26 -11.06
CA SER A 21 21.84 -6.82 -11.05
C SER A 21 22.40 -6.74 -12.48
N TYR A 22 23.43 -5.92 -12.70
CA TYR A 22 24.52 -6.30 -13.61
C TYR A 22 25.83 -5.55 -13.33
N PHE A 23 26.86 -6.38 -13.16
CA PHE A 23 28.30 -6.21 -13.28
C PHE A 23 29.25 -5.93 -12.08
N HIS A 24 30.17 -6.90 -12.01
CA HIS A 24 31.50 -7.03 -11.40
C HIS A 24 31.62 -7.45 -9.92
N LYS A 25 32.01 -8.74 -9.77
CA LYS A 25 32.52 -9.44 -8.60
C LYS A 25 33.33 -8.53 -7.69
N HIS A 26 32.75 -8.14 -6.56
CA HIS A 26 33.26 -8.18 -5.19
C HIS A 26 31.98 -8.32 -4.32
N ILE A 27 32.03 -9.01 -3.18
CA ILE A 27 30.87 -9.39 -2.37
C ILE A 27 30.06 -8.13 -1.99
N LYS A 28 28.99 -7.82 -2.74
CA LYS A 28 27.97 -6.83 -2.36
C LYS A 28 26.99 -7.56 -1.45
N MET A 29 27.00 -7.25 -0.16
CA MET A 29 25.82 -7.50 0.67
C MET A 29 24.75 -6.53 0.18
N GLY A 30 23.62 -7.02 -0.35
CA GLY A 30 22.50 -6.15 -0.69
C GLY A 30 21.91 -5.52 0.57
N TRP A 31 21.23 -4.36 0.48
CA TRP A 31 20.59 -3.68 1.63
C TRP A 31 19.66 -4.53 2.50
N ARG A 32 19.25 -5.70 2.03
CA ARG A 32 18.41 -6.64 2.77
C ARG A 32 19.24 -7.82 3.18
N ASP A 33 19.25 -8.11 4.47
CA ASP A 33 19.85 -9.32 5.02
C ASP A 33 19.37 -10.55 4.25
N GLU A 34 20.30 -11.39 3.82
CA GLU A 34 19.93 -12.67 3.21
C GLU A 34 19.23 -13.58 4.23
N TRP A 35 18.48 -14.57 3.71
CA TRP A 35 17.94 -15.57 4.63
C TRP A 35 19.11 -16.37 5.21
N PRO A 36 19.13 -16.60 6.54
CA PRO A 36 20.16 -17.43 7.17
C PRO A 36 20.41 -18.77 6.48
N SER A 37 21.69 -19.06 6.24
CA SER A 37 22.17 -20.36 5.80
C SER A 37 23.22 -20.90 6.77
N GLY A 38 23.14 -22.19 7.09
CA GLY A 38 24.13 -22.92 7.87
C GLY A 38 25.46 -23.08 7.13
N LEU A 39 26.48 -23.54 7.86
CA LEU A 39 27.83 -23.79 7.32
C LEU A 39 27.86 -24.94 6.28
N ASP A 40 26.87 -25.81 6.33
CA ASP A 40 26.61 -26.89 5.36
C ASP A 40 25.87 -26.39 4.10
N GLY A 41 25.53 -25.10 4.04
CA GLY A 41 24.79 -24.48 2.95
C GLY A 41 23.27 -24.65 3.06
N ASN A 42 22.76 -25.37 4.07
CA ASN A 42 21.32 -25.53 4.26
C ASN A 42 20.71 -24.25 4.84
N GLN A 43 19.57 -23.83 4.29
CA GLN A 43 18.86 -22.67 4.82
C GLN A 43 18.23 -22.99 6.18
N TYR A 44 18.18 -21.98 7.05
CA TYR A 44 17.42 -22.06 8.28
C TYR A 44 15.95 -22.36 7.95
N ASP A 45 15.35 -23.31 8.64
CA ASP A 45 13.98 -23.77 8.40
C ASP A 45 12.90 -22.84 8.98
N GLY A 46 13.32 -21.76 9.66
CA GLY A 46 12.43 -20.81 10.29
C GLY A 46 11.85 -21.28 11.62
N GLN A 47 12.31 -22.38 12.21
CA GLN A 47 11.68 -22.96 13.39
C GLN A 47 12.59 -22.95 14.63
N LYS A 48 11.94 -22.95 15.80
CA LYS A 48 12.60 -23.14 17.12
C LYS A 48 13.72 -22.14 17.40
N LEU A 49 13.50 -20.86 17.06
CA LEU A 49 14.53 -19.82 17.24
C LEU A 49 14.97 -19.70 18.71
N MET A 50 14.05 -19.84 19.67
CA MET A 50 14.40 -19.75 21.10
C MET A 50 15.31 -20.87 21.58
N ASP A 51 15.19 -22.09 21.03
CA ASP A 51 16.08 -23.19 21.38
C ASP A 51 17.52 -22.91 20.90
N LEU A 52 17.66 -22.29 19.72
CA LEU A 52 18.97 -21.84 19.22
C LEU A 52 19.56 -20.77 20.15
N VAL A 53 18.79 -19.74 20.47
CA VAL A 53 19.24 -18.62 21.32
C VAL A 53 19.67 -19.10 22.71
N ARG A 54 18.92 -20.03 23.33
CA ARG A 54 19.25 -20.64 24.63
C ARG A 54 20.56 -21.43 24.60
N ASN A 55 20.92 -21.98 23.45
CA ASN A 55 22.19 -22.68 23.22
C ASN A 55 23.31 -21.75 22.70
N ASN A 56 23.15 -20.42 22.84
CA ASN A 56 24.09 -19.41 22.32
C ASN A 56 24.36 -19.53 20.81
N LYS A 57 23.35 -19.92 20.03
CA LYS A 57 23.37 -19.94 18.57
C LYS A 57 22.42 -18.89 18.01
N SER A 58 22.79 -18.30 16.88
CA SER A 58 21.92 -17.41 16.11
C SER A 58 21.97 -17.81 14.64
N PRO A 59 20.82 -18.03 13.98
CA PRO A 59 20.81 -18.25 12.53
C PRO A 59 21.16 -16.96 11.77
N PHE A 60 20.91 -15.78 12.35
CA PHE A 60 21.21 -14.49 11.73
C PHE A 60 22.70 -14.10 11.80
N HIS A 61 23.57 -15.04 12.20
CA HIS A 61 25.02 -14.89 12.26
C HIS A 61 25.44 -13.61 13.02
N GLU A 62 26.54 -12.99 12.61
CA GLU A 62 27.00 -11.69 13.10
C GLU A 62 26.28 -10.51 12.40
N VAL A 63 25.14 -10.71 11.73
CA VAL A 63 24.44 -9.60 11.05
C VAL A 63 23.68 -8.73 12.04
N TRP A 64 23.02 -9.35 13.02
CA TRP A 64 22.38 -8.71 14.17
C TRP A 64 22.07 -9.74 15.26
N ASP A 65 21.86 -9.29 16.50
CA ASP A 65 21.65 -10.16 17.65
C ASP A 65 20.16 -10.34 18.01
N VAL A 66 19.67 -11.59 17.92
CA VAL A 66 18.32 -11.99 18.31
C VAL A 66 18.01 -11.70 19.77
N LYS A 67 19.01 -11.78 20.67
CA LYS A 67 18.83 -11.47 22.09
C LYS A 67 18.48 -10.01 22.32
N LEU A 68 18.96 -9.10 21.46
CA LEU A 68 18.59 -7.68 21.54
C LEU A 68 17.11 -7.49 21.20
N LEU A 69 16.60 -8.18 20.18
CA LEU A 69 15.17 -8.12 19.82
C LEU A 69 14.30 -8.65 20.97
N ILE A 70 14.66 -9.82 21.52
CA ILE A 70 13.92 -10.42 22.64
C ILE A 70 13.90 -9.45 23.82
N ARG A 71 15.07 -8.94 24.21
CA ARG A 71 15.20 -8.01 25.33
C ARG A 71 14.40 -6.72 25.12
N GLU A 72 14.47 -6.13 23.93
CA GLU A 72 13.72 -4.92 23.58
C GLU A 72 12.21 -5.16 23.73
N ILE A 73 11.70 -6.30 23.25
CA ILE A 73 10.29 -6.67 23.36
C ILE A 73 9.91 -6.89 24.83
N GLU A 74 10.69 -7.67 25.59
CA GLU A 74 10.43 -7.95 27.00
C GLU A 74 10.39 -6.68 27.86
N GLU A 75 11.35 -5.77 27.66
CA GLU A 75 11.47 -4.51 28.39
C GLU A 75 10.31 -3.56 28.06
N ASN A 76 10.00 -3.33 26.78
CA ASN A 76 8.97 -2.37 26.38
C ASN A 76 7.55 -2.87 26.66
N LEU A 77 7.36 -4.19 26.67
CA LEU A 77 6.06 -4.77 26.88
C LEU A 77 5.85 -5.28 28.30
N ASN A 78 6.88 -5.37 29.15
CA ASN A 78 6.78 -5.96 30.49
C ASN A 78 6.24 -7.41 30.42
N THR A 79 6.92 -8.24 29.64
CA THR A 79 6.61 -9.66 29.40
C THR A 79 7.89 -10.49 29.36
N GLN A 80 7.77 -11.81 29.32
CA GLN A 80 8.87 -12.71 28.95
C GLN A 80 8.53 -13.43 27.67
N VAL A 81 9.50 -13.52 26.75
CA VAL A 81 9.42 -14.33 25.54
C VAL A 81 9.72 -15.78 25.92
N THR A 82 8.70 -16.63 25.84
CA THR A 82 8.81 -18.04 26.24
C THR A 82 9.23 -18.93 25.08
N ASP A 83 8.86 -18.56 23.85
CA ASP A 83 9.15 -19.29 22.63
C ASP A 83 9.04 -18.37 21.39
N ILE A 84 9.71 -18.75 20.31
CA ILE A 84 9.58 -18.15 18.97
C ILE A 84 9.50 -19.33 17.99
N PRO A 85 8.30 -19.92 17.83
CA PRO A 85 8.14 -21.16 17.09
C PRO A 85 8.36 -21.00 15.58
N ILE A 86 8.03 -19.83 15.02
CA ILE A 86 8.08 -19.57 13.58
C ILE A 86 8.75 -18.21 13.33
N VAL A 87 9.64 -18.22 12.35
CA VAL A 87 10.25 -17.05 11.74
C VAL A 87 10.07 -17.16 10.24
N ASP A 88 9.58 -16.11 9.61
CA ASP A 88 9.44 -16.02 8.16
C ASP A 88 10.23 -14.84 7.59
N LYS A 89 10.29 -14.80 6.26
CA LYS A 89 10.90 -13.71 5.50
C LYS A 89 9.93 -13.24 4.44
N GLY A 90 9.58 -11.96 4.53
CA GLY A 90 8.97 -11.21 3.46
C GLY A 90 10.00 -10.46 2.61
N SER A 91 9.48 -9.64 1.70
CA SER A 91 10.30 -8.83 0.79
C SER A 91 11.21 -7.85 1.55
N ASN A 92 10.71 -7.24 2.62
CA ASN A 92 11.39 -6.16 3.35
C ASN A 92 11.61 -6.46 4.85
N ASN A 93 10.86 -7.40 5.41
CA ASN A 93 10.84 -7.66 6.85
C ASN A 93 11.00 -9.15 7.15
N TYR A 94 11.54 -9.44 8.32
CA TYR A 94 11.37 -10.71 9.01
C TYR A 94 10.10 -10.65 9.85
N GLY A 95 9.30 -11.72 9.84
CA GLY A 95 8.18 -11.91 10.74
C GLY A 95 8.52 -12.94 11.81
N PHE A 96 8.21 -12.64 13.07
CA PHE A 96 8.42 -13.53 14.20
C PHE A 96 7.09 -13.79 14.89
N TYR A 97 6.68 -15.06 14.93
CA TYR A 97 5.63 -15.48 15.86
C TYR A 97 6.29 -15.68 17.23
N ILE A 98 5.86 -14.88 18.21
CA ILE A 98 6.40 -14.85 19.57
C ILE A 98 5.33 -15.33 20.56
N LYS A 99 5.69 -16.29 21.40
CA LYS A 99 4.89 -16.65 22.58
C LYS A 99 5.38 -15.89 23.80
N ALA A 100 4.44 -15.46 24.62
CA ALA A 100 4.70 -14.64 25.79
C ALA A 100 4.20 -15.31 27.08
N SER A 101 4.79 -14.96 28.22
CA SER A 101 4.45 -15.58 29.51
C SER A 101 3.13 -15.10 30.12
N ASN A 102 2.74 -13.83 29.88
CA ASN A 102 1.67 -13.16 30.61
C ASN A 102 0.69 -12.38 29.71
N ARG A 103 0.65 -12.67 28.41
CA ARG A 103 -0.20 -11.99 27.42
C ARG A 103 -0.49 -12.90 26.22
N PRO A 104 -1.44 -12.51 25.35
CA PRO A 104 -1.62 -13.20 24.07
C PRO A 104 -0.33 -13.25 23.27
N ASP A 105 -0.26 -14.23 22.39
CA ASP A 105 0.82 -14.36 21.43
C ASP A 105 0.99 -13.08 20.60
N MET A 106 2.21 -12.85 20.10
CA MET A 106 2.58 -11.64 19.39
C MET A 106 3.17 -11.96 18.02
N VAL A 107 3.08 -10.98 17.12
CA VAL A 107 3.83 -10.99 15.86
C VAL A 107 4.74 -9.78 15.83
N ALA A 108 6.05 -10.00 15.67
CA ALA A 108 6.99 -8.92 15.44
C ALA A 108 7.39 -8.87 13.96
N ARG A 109 7.36 -7.67 13.37
CA ARG A 109 7.83 -7.37 12.02
C ARG A 109 9.08 -6.50 12.14
N LEU A 110 10.25 -7.09 11.89
CA LEU A 110 11.55 -6.41 11.94
C LEU A 110 12.08 -6.18 10.52
N ALA A 111 12.53 -4.96 10.22
CA ALA A 111 13.14 -4.68 8.93
C ALA A 111 14.41 -5.52 8.70
N ARG A 112 14.52 -6.05 7.48
CA ARG A 112 15.72 -6.75 6.99
C ARG A 112 16.85 -5.80 6.63
N GLY A 113 16.55 -4.51 6.47
CA GLY A 113 17.55 -3.48 6.23
C GLY A 113 17.80 -2.67 7.50
N ASP A 114 19.05 -2.25 7.67
CA ASP A 114 19.50 -1.39 8.75
C ASP A 114 20.20 -0.16 8.14
N VAL A 115 19.68 1.03 8.43
CA VAL A 115 20.22 2.30 7.89
C VAL A 115 21.66 2.59 8.35
N ASN A 116 22.14 1.88 9.37
CA ASN A 116 23.49 2.00 9.91
C ASN A 116 24.48 0.99 9.31
N MET A 117 24.06 0.06 8.45
CA MET A 117 24.98 -0.83 7.74
C MET A 117 25.78 -0.09 6.65
N PRO A 118 27.07 -0.44 6.43
CA PRO A 118 27.84 0.06 5.30
C PRO A 118 27.11 -0.27 4.00
N ASP A 119 27.23 0.62 3.02
CA ASP A 119 26.66 0.41 1.68
C ASP A 119 25.15 0.15 1.62
N PHE A 120 24.40 0.48 2.67
CA PHE A 120 22.94 0.43 2.66
C PHE A 120 22.38 1.20 1.45
N ASP A 121 21.79 0.46 0.50
CA ASP A 121 21.18 0.93 -0.75
C ASP A 121 19.63 0.86 -0.75
N GLY A 122 19.01 0.75 0.43
CA GLY A 122 17.56 0.82 0.61
C GLY A 122 17.02 2.24 0.73
N PHE A 123 15.73 2.38 1.08
CA PHE A 123 15.12 3.70 1.26
C PHE A 123 15.83 4.51 2.36
N PRO A 124 16.12 5.81 2.14
CA PRO A 124 16.83 6.62 3.12
C PRO A 124 15.99 6.81 4.40
N ILE A 125 16.63 7.19 5.51
CA ILE A 125 15.95 7.35 6.80
C ILE A 125 14.86 8.43 6.74
N GLU A 126 15.07 9.44 5.92
CA GLU A 126 14.14 10.52 5.62
C GLU A 126 12.84 10.02 4.98
N LYS A 127 12.83 8.80 4.42
CA LYS A 127 11.63 8.11 3.93
C LYS A 127 11.11 7.07 4.93
N GLN A 128 11.99 6.22 5.44
CA GLN A 128 11.58 5.13 6.35
C GLN A 128 10.99 5.62 7.68
N ALA A 129 11.55 6.68 8.26
CA ALA A 129 11.09 7.15 9.57
C ALA A 129 9.69 7.78 9.51
N PRO A 130 9.37 8.68 8.56
CA PRO A 130 8.00 9.16 8.35
C PRO A 130 7.01 8.04 8.02
N GLU A 131 7.40 7.06 7.19
CA GLU A 131 6.55 5.90 6.89
C GLU A 131 6.20 5.09 8.14
N ALA A 132 7.21 4.80 8.99
CA ALA A 132 6.99 4.09 10.25
C ALA A 132 6.06 4.85 11.20
N LEU A 133 6.26 6.17 11.31
CA LEU A 133 5.42 7.04 12.15
C LEU A 133 3.99 7.12 11.66
N PHE A 134 3.77 7.20 10.35
CA PHE A 134 2.43 7.22 9.77
C PHE A 134 1.71 5.88 9.96
N GLU A 135 2.38 4.77 9.70
CA GLU A 135 1.81 3.43 9.90
C GLU A 135 1.42 3.22 11.37
N ALA A 136 2.33 3.53 12.32
CA ALA A 136 2.03 3.43 13.74
C ALA A 136 0.87 4.33 14.17
N ALA A 137 0.82 5.57 13.68
CA ALA A 137 -0.28 6.49 13.97
C ALA A 137 -1.61 6.02 13.38
N THR A 138 -1.59 5.34 12.24
CA THR A 138 -2.77 4.74 11.62
C THR A 138 -3.33 3.59 12.45
N TYR A 139 -2.46 2.73 12.98
CA TYR A 139 -2.86 1.66 13.90
C TYR A 139 -3.54 2.22 15.16
N GLU A 140 -2.98 3.28 15.77
CA GLU A 140 -3.59 3.91 16.94
C GLU A 140 -4.90 4.62 16.58
N LEU A 141 -4.95 5.30 15.44
CA LEU A 141 -6.14 6.02 14.96
C LEU A 141 -7.35 5.08 14.79
N LEU A 142 -7.13 3.89 14.24
CA LEU A 142 -8.18 2.93 13.93
C LEU A 142 -8.47 1.93 15.04
N ARG A 143 -7.80 2.07 16.20
CA ARG A 143 -7.88 1.09 17.29
C ARG A 143 -9.29 0.92 17.87
N SER A 144 -10.10 1.98 17.84
CA SER A 144 -11.50 1.96 18.28
C SER A 144 -12.48 1.44 17.23
N GLU A 145 -12.04 1.29 15.98
CA GLU A 145 -12.90 1.01 14.83
C GLU A 145 -13.04 -0.49 14.59
N SER A 146 -13.91 -1.15 15.37
CA SER A 146 -14.10 -2.60 15.33
C SER A 146 -14.51 -3.14 13.96
N ASP A 147 -15.20 -2.35 13.15
CA ASP A 147 -15.67 -2.76 11.83
C ASP A 147 -14.55 -2.77 10.77
N ILE A 148 -13.45 -2.05 11.01
CA ILE A 148 -12.27 -2.04 10.14
C ILE A 148 -11.31 -3.17 10.52
N ARG A 149 -11.35 -3.62 11.78
CA ARG A 149 -10.57 -4.75 12.32
C ARG A 149 -9.06 -4.56 12.16
N THR A 150 -8.57 -3.34 12.37
CA THR A 150 -7.13 -3.05 12.32
C THR A 150 -6.37 -3.86 13.36
N SER A 151 -5.23 -4.46 12.99
CA SER A 151 -4.40 -5.22 13.94
C SER A 151 -3.95 -4.36 15.12
N ARG A 152 -3.86 -4.97 16.30
CA ARG A 152 -3.54 -4.25 17.54
C ARG A 152 -2.03 -4.09 17.70
N LEU A 153 -1.53 -2.89 17.42
CA LEU A 153 -0.14 -2.52 17.67
C LEU A 153 0.12 -2.44 19.18
N LEU A 154 1.16 -3.12 19.65
CA LEU A 154 1.59 -3.13 21.06
C LEU A 154 2.83 -2.26 21.29
N TYR A 155 3.76 -2.31 20.34
CA TYR A 155 5.01 -1.57 20.40
C TYR A 155 5.55 -1.33 18.98
N TYR A 156 6.25 -0.22 18.77
CA TYR A 156 6.96 0.03 17.55
C TYR A 156 8.24 0.82 17.82
N ARG A 157 9.20 0.68 16.91
CA ARG A 157 10.43 1.48 16.88
C ARG A 157 10.68 2.01 15.48
N VAL A 158 10.83 3.32 15.41
CA VAL A 158 11.25 4.05 14.22
C VAL A 158 12.76 3.86 14.04
N PRO A 159 13.28 3.61 12.83
CA PRO A 159 14.71 3.48 12.62
C PRO A 159 15.45 4.79 12.95
N VAL A 160 16.65 4.69 13.53
CA VAL A 160 17.53 5.81 13.91
C VAL A 160 18.87 5.63 13.23
N ARG A 161 19.38 6.73 12.67
CA ARG A 161 20.73 6.79 12.09
C ARG A 161 21.71 7.31 13.12
N HIS A 162 22.76 6.53 13.40
CA HIS A 162 23.81 6.93 14.33
C HIS A 162 24.74 7.98 13.72
N PRO A 163 25.25 8.94 14.53
CA PRO A 163 26.34 9.81 14.09
C PRO A 163 27.64 9.01 14.01
N GLY A 164 28.43 9.24 12.96
CA GLY A 164 29.74 8.63 12.77
C GLY A 164 29.83 7.61 11.63
N PRO A 165 30.99 6.96 11.45
CA PRO A 165 31.18 5.97 10.39
C PRO A 165 30.31 4.74 10.63
N ARG A 166 29.74 4.21 9.54
CA ARG A 166 28.95 2.98 9.57
C ARG A 166 29.85 1.79 9.89
N LEU A 167 29.43 0.98 10.86
CA LEU A 167 30.17 -0.23 11.25
C LEU A 167 29.71 -1.39 10.39
N THR A 168 30.65 -2.30 10.06
CA THR A 168 30.35 -3.51 9.26
C THR A 168 29.19 -4.31 9.83
N ILE A 169 29.05 -4.31 11.15
CA ILE A 169 27.95 -4.91 11.89
C ILE A 169 27.38 -3.83 12.82
N PRO A 170 26.09 -3.49 12.72
CA PRO A 170 25.44 -2.56 13.64
C PRO A 170 25.56 -3.04 15.10
N LEU A 171 25.82 -2.12 16.03
CA LEU A 171 25.97 -2.43 17.46
C LEU A 171 24.65 -2.78 18.14
N ASP A 172 23.55 -2.33 17.56
CA ASP A 172 22.20 -2.47 18.08
C ASP A 172 21.20 -2.61 16.92
N LEU A 173 19.91 -2.70 17.25
CA LEU A 173 18.84 -2.81 16.26
C LEU A 173 18.25 -1.47 15.86
N THR A 174 18.74 -0.35 16.40
CA THR A 174 18.05 0.94 16.32
C THR A 174 17.89 1.44 14.89
N GLY A 175 18.75 1.03 13.95
CA GLY A 175 18.63 1.36 12.53
C GLY A 175 17.61 0.54 11.75
N ARG A 176 16.98 -0.49 12.35
CA ARG A 176 15.97 -1.36 11.72
C ARG A 176 14.59 -0.98 12.18
N ARG A 177 13.61 -0.74 11.32
CA ARG A 177 12.21 -0.54 11.76
C ARG A 177 11.66 -1.79 12.48
N LEU A 178 10.91 -1.62 13.57
CA LEU A 178 10.25 -2.72 14.29
C LEU A 178 8.78 -2.39 14.58
N PHE A 179 7.88 -3.34 14.35
CA PHE A 179 6.51 -3.31 14.85
C PHE A 179 6.19 -4.60 15.57
N VAL A 180 5.48 -4.53 16.69
CA VAL A 180 5.05 -5.68 17.48
C VAL A 180 3.56 -5.60 17.71
N PHE A 181 2.84 -6.58 17.22
CA PHE A 181 1.39 -6.67 17.27
C PHE A 181 0.95 -7.78 18.20
N GLU A 182 -0.26 -7.62 18.75
CA GLU A 182 -1.00 -8.76 19.28
C GLU A 182 -1.34 -9.68 18.09
N ARG A 183 -1.07 -10.98 18.23
CA ARG A 183 -1.32 -11.94 17.16
C ARG A 183 -2.82 -12.21 17.07
N ALA A 184 -3.44 -11.73 16.00
CA ALA A 184 -4.80 -12.15 15.66
C ALA A 184 -4.85 -13.63 15.28
N GLU A 185 -5.98 -14.28 15.56
CA GLU A 185 -6.19 -15.67 15.15
C GLU A 185 -6.29 -15.80 13.63
N GLY A 186 -5.84 -16.92 13.07
CA GLY A 186 -5.95 -17.21 11.64
C GLY A 186 -4.65 -17.09 10.87
N THR A 187 -4.77 -17.19 9.54
CA THR A 187 -3.68 -17.16 8.55
C THR A 187 -4.07 -16.28 7.37
N ASN A 188 -3.08 -15.80 6.61
CA ASN A 188 -3.35 -15.07 5.38
C ASN A 188 -3.52 -16.02 4.18
N ASN A 189 -3.93 -15.47 3.03
CA ASN A 189 -3.92 -16.17 1.74
C ASN A 189 -4.72 -17.48 1.66
N MET A 190 -5.77 -17.65 2.47
CA MET A 190 -6.61 -18.86 2.46
C MET A 190 -7.48 -19.03 1.21
N TRP A 191 -7.41 -18.13 0.22
CA TRP A 191 -8.37 -18.06 -0.89
C TRP A 191 -8.54 -19.38 -1.65
N GLU A 192 -7.44 -20.07 -1.95
CA GLU A 192 -7.47 -21.32 -2.72
C GLU A 192 -8.12 -22.47 -1.95
N ASP A 193 -8.09 -22.42 -0.61
CA ASP A 193 -8.66 -23.45 0.27
C ASP A 193 -10.17 -23.26 0.53
N LEU A 194 -10.75 -22.14 0.06
CA LEU A 194 -12.16 -21.82 0.27
C LEU A 194 -13.05 -22.42 -0.82
N SER A 195 -14.19 -22.97 -0.40
CA SER A 195 -15.30 -23.30 -1.30
C SER A 195 -15.84 -22.05 -1.99
N ALA A 196 -16.56 -22.23 -3.11
CA ALA A 196 -17.16 -21.11 -3.84
C ALA A 196 -18.09 -20.25 -2.94
N GLU A 197 -18.89 -20.89 -2.07
CA GLU A 197 -19.74 -20.18 -1.11
C GLU A 197 -18.92 -19.40 -0.09
N ASN A 198 -17.88 -20.01 0.48
CA ASN A 198 -17.02 -19.36 1.46
C ASN A 198 -16.22 -18.19 0.86
N LYS A 199 -15.87 -18.23 -0.42
CA LYS A 199 -15.28 -17.09 -1.13
C LYS A 199 -16.23 -15.89 -1.13
N LEU A 200 -17.53 -16.10 -1.37
CA LEU A 200 -18.52 -15.02 -1.31
C LEU A 200 -18.68 -14.48 0.12
N VAL A 201 -18.73 -15.36 1.13
CA VAL A 201 -18.78 -14.94 2.55
C VAL A 201 -17.56 -14.09 2.95
N LEU A 202 -16.39 -14.41 2.43
CA LEU A 202 -15.18 -13.61 2.65
C LEU A 202 -15.28 -12.25 1.92
N LEU A 203 -15.74 -12.23 0.67
CA LEU A 203 -15.94 -10.99 -0.09
C LEU A 203 -16.96 -10.07 0.59
N ASP A 204 -18.03 -10.62 1.18
CA ASP A 204 -19.01 -9.85 1.96
C ASP A 204 -18.34 -9.12 3.13
N GLN A 205 -17.48 -9.81 3.88
CA GLN A 205 -16.74 -9.21 4.99
C GLN A 205 -15.78 -8.12 4.53
N LEU A 206 -15.02 -8.38 3.46
CA LEU A 206 -14.10 -7.39 2.89
C LEU A 206 -14.85 -6.16 2.37
N ALA A 207 -16.04 -6.33 1.79
CA ALA A 207 -16.90 -5.23 1.37
C ALA A 207 -17.40 -4.41 2.58
N CYS A 208 -17.84 -5.06 3.65
CA CYS A 208 -18.24 -4.38 4.88
C CYS A 208 -17.08 -3.60 5.52
N MET A 209 -15.89 -4.20 5.61
CA MET A 209 -14.69 -3.54 6.14
C MET A 209 -14.27 -2.36 5.26
N ARG A 210 -14.33 -2.50 3.93
CA ARG A 210 -14.04 -1.40 2.99
C ARG A 210 -15.04 -0.26 3.12
N ALA A 211 -16.33 -0.58 3.29
CA ALA A 211 -17.38 0.40 3.54
C ALA A 211 -17.17 1.13 4.87
N ALA A 212 -16.79 0.40 5.93
CA ALA A 212 -16.48 0.99 7.23
C ALA A 212 -15.29 1.96 7.13
N LEU A 213 -14.21 1.57 6.45
CA LEU A 213 -13.06 2.43 6.21
C LEU A 213 -13.42 3.67 5.39
N PHE A 214 -14.26 3.53 4.35
CA PHE A 214 -14.74 4.68 3.58
C PHE A 214 -15.55 5.64 4.45
N ARG A 215 -16.45 5.14 5.31
CA ARG A 215 -17.30 5.96 6.19
C ARG A 215 -16.54 6.62 7.33
N TYR A 216 -15.40 6.06 7.73
CA TYR A 216 -14.56 6.62 8.78
C TYR A 216 -14.12 8.05 8.42
N ASP A 217 -14.28 8.97 9.35
CA ASP A 217 -13.92 10.38 9.19
C ASP A 217 -12.65 10.66 10.01
N PRO A 218 -11.45 10.61 9.39
CA PRO A 218 -10.21 10.83 10.11
C PRO A 218 -10.17 12.27 10.66
N PRO A 219 -9.66 12.48 11.88
CA PRO A 219 -9.45 13.80 12.45
C PRO A 219 -8.67 14.72 11.49
N LEU A 220 -9.09 15.97 11.38
CA LEU A 220 -8.47 16.91 10.44
C LEU A 220 -7.00 17.17 10.78
N ASP A 221 -6.62 17.20 12.06
CA ASP A 221 -5.24 17.35 12.51
C ASP A 221 -4.36 16.16 12.09
N PHE A 222 -4.89 14.93 12.12
CA PHE A 222 -4.23 13.76 11.54
C PHE A 222 -4.01 13.96 10.04
N CYS A 223 -5.03 14.42 9.31
CA CYS A 223 -4.92 14.68 7.88
C CYS A 223 -3.91 15.78 7.55
N VAL A 224 -3.95 16.91 8.25
CA VAL A 224 -3.00 18.02 8.11
C VAL A 224 -1.56 17.53 8.29
N LYS A 225 -1.34 16.65 9.27
CA LYS A 225 -0.02 16.11 9.59
C LYS A 225 0.54 15.20 8.50
N TYR A 226 -0.30 14.35 7.88
CA TYR A 226 0.20 13.25 7.05
C TYR A 226 -0.13 13.36 5.55
N LEU A 227 -1.13 14.14 5.14
CA LEU A 227 -1.62 14.13 3.75
C LEU A 227 -0.51 14.39 2.73
N HIS A 228 0.35 15.38 2.98
CA HIS A 228 1.47 15.71 2.11
C HIS A 228 2.43 14.52 1.88
N ASP A 229 2.82 13.87 2.99
CA ASP A 229 3.76 12.75 2.94
C ASP A 229 3.15 11.52 2.29
N ARG A 230 1.81 11.44 2.26
CA ARG A 230 1.05 10.36 1.65
C ARG A 230 0.60 10.57 0.22
N ILE A 231 0.94 11.71 -0.39
CA ILE A 231 0.90 11.83 -1.85
C ILE A 231 2.02 10.97 -2.45
N PHE A 232 1.72 10.25 -3.52
CA PHE A 232 2.68 9.42 -4.26
C PHE A 232 3.77 10.25 -4.94
N ASP A 233 4.91 9.61 -5.26
CA ASP A 233 6.14 10.23 -5.79
C ASP A 233 5.90 11.14 -7.00
N PHE A 234 6.82 12.11 -7.20
CA PHE A 234 6.68 13.28 -8.09
C PHE A 234 5.64 14.29 -7.57
N LYS A 235 5.72 14.62 -6.29
CA LYS A 235 4.78 15.50 -5.56
C LYS A 235 5.41 16.86 -5.25
N PRO A 236 4.60 17.90 -4.96
CA PRO A 236 5.15 19.17 -4.49
C PRO A 236 5.94 19.01 -3.19
N GLU A 237 6.84 19.96 -2.90
CA GLU A 237 7.60 19.99 -1.63
C GLU A 237 6.74 20.38 -0.43
N SER A 238 5.67 21.14 -0.66
CA SER A 238 4.69 21.56 0.34
C SER A 238 3.39 22.02 -0.32
N PHE A 239 2.31 22.16 0.47
CA PHE A 239 1.10 22.81 0.00
C PHE A 239 1.15 24.32 0.25
N SER A 240 0.72 25.10 -0.74
CA SER A 240 0.60 26.56 -0.64
C SER A 240 -0.66 27.03 0.10
N VAL A 241 -1.59 26.10 0.35
CA VAL A 241 -2.87 26.35 1.02
C VAL A 241 -3.06 25.38 2.19
N PRO A 242 -3.75 25.78 3.28
CA PRO A 242 -4.06 24.87 4.38
C PRO A 242 -4.85 23.64 3.91
N VAL A 243 -4.54 22.48 4.51
CA VAL A 243 -5.30 21.25 4.25
C VAL A 243 -6.75 21.44 4.68
N ALA A 244 -7.67 21.21 3.75
CA ALA A 244 -9.11 21.32 3.99
C ALA A 244 -9.90 20.34 3.11
N PRO A 245 -11.05 19.82 3.58
CA PRO A 245 -11.91 18.93 2.81
C PRO A 245 -12.78 19.70 1.79
N THR A 246 -12.18 20.59 1.00
CA THR A 246 -12.91 21.43 0.03
C THR A 246 -12.47 21.17 -1.41
N ARG A 247 -13.33 21.59 -2.33
CA ARG A 247 -13.01 21.55 -3.76
C ARG A 247 -11.77 22.38 -4.08
N GLU A 248 -11.64 23.59 -3.55
CA GLU A 248 -10.52 24.47 -3.86
C GLU A 248 -9.19 23.87 -3.40
N PHE A 249 -9.15 23.27 -2.21
CA PHE A 249 -7.94 22.61 -1.72
C PHE A 249 -7.51 21.48 -2.67
N TRP A 250 -8.43 20.60 -3.05
CA TRP A 250 -8.11 19.47 -3.93
C TRP A 250 -7.78 19.87 -5.37
N MET A 251 -8.31 21.00 -5.85
CA MET A 251 -7.84 21.62 -7.09
C MET A 251 -6.36 22.03 -6.97
N HIS A 252 -5.98 22.70 -5.89
CA HIS A 252 -4.58 23.08 -5.65
C HIS A 252 -3.65 21.88 -5.51
N VAL A 253 -4.09 20.80 -4.84
CA VAL A 253 -3.32 19.55 -4.75
C VAL A 253 -3.07 18.98 -6.14
N LEU A 254 -4.10 18.89 -6.97
CA LEU A 254 -3.99 18.32 -8.32
C LEU A 254 -3.13 19.18 -9.25
N GLU A 255 -3.28 20.51 -9.19
CA GLU A 255 -2.41 21.44 -9.92
C GLU A 255 -0.94 21.29 -9.52
N SER A 256 -0.68 21.28 -8.21
CA SER A 256 0.68 21.15 -7.67
C SER A 256 1.28 19.80 -8.02
N LYS A 257 0.45 18.75 -8.01
CA LYS A 257 0.84 17.40 -8.41
C LYS A 257 1.24 17.34 -9.88
N ILE A 258 0.43 17.90 -10.78
CA ILE A 258 0.76 17.99 -12.22
C ILE A 258 2.05 18.78 -12.44
N LYS A 259 2.22 19.92 -11.75
CA LYS A 259 3.44 20.75 -11.87
C LYS A 259 4.69 20.05 -11.36
N ALA A 260 4.57 19.24 -10.30
CA ALA A 260 5.68 18.46 -9.77
C ALA A 260 6.01 17.23 -10.63
N THR A 261 5.00 16.64 -11.26
CA THR A 261 5.16 15.47 -12.15
C THR A 261 5.69 15.87 -13.53
N ILE A 262 5.17 16.96 -14.11
CA ILE A 262 5.62 17.52 -15.38
C ILE A 262 6.21 18.89 -15.08
N GLN A 263 7.54 18.99 -15.03
CA GLN A 263 8.26 20.23 -14.70
C GLN A 263 8.33 21.19 -15.90
N ASN A 264 9.39 21.98 -16.07
CA ASN A 264 9.58 22.83 -17.25
C ASN A 264 10.29 22.05 -18.35
N GLU A 265 10.26 22.58 -19.58
CA GLU A 265 10.98 21.98 -20.71
C GLU A 265 12.47 21.82 -20.38
N GLY A 266 13.00 20.62 -20.63
CA GLY A 266 14.39 20.28 -20.32
C GLY A 266 14.66 19.87 -18.87
N ASP A 267 13.72 20.07 -17.95
CA ASP A 267 13.83 19.54 -16.59
C ASP A 267 13.68 18.01 -16.60
N MET A 268 14.30 17.32 -15.63
CA MET A 268 14.16 15.87 -15.50
C MET A 268 12.71 15.47 -15.22
N ILE A 269 12.27 14.38 -15.85
CA ILE A 269 10.95 13.80 -15.66
C ILE A 269 11.08 12.30 -15.42
N GLY A 270 10.47 11.81 -14.35
CA GLY A 270 10.50 10.39 -13.99
C GLY A 270 11.67 10.10 -13.06
N TRP A 271 12.14 8.86 -13.07
CA TRP A 271 13.24 8.48 -12.20
C TRP A 271 14.57 8.98 -12.77
N GLU A 272 15.53 9.31 -11.91
CA GLU A 272 16.83 9.82 -12.33
C GLU A 272 17.55 8.88 -13.30
N ASP A 273 17.36 7.57 -13.14
CA ASP A 273 17.94 6.53 -13.99
C ASP A 273 17.35 6.48 -15.41
N ASP A 274 16.17 7.07 -15.63
CA ASP A 274 15.52 7.08 -16.95
C ASP A 274 16.20 8.11 -17.89
N ALA A 275 16.94 9.08 -17.32
CA ALA A 275 17.55 10.21 -18.03
C ALA A 275 16.60 10.94 -19.00
N GLU A 276 15.29 10.90 -18.70
CA GLU A 276 14.26 11.59 -19.49
C GLU A 276 14.10 13.03 -19.02
N THR A 277 13.83 13.90 -20.00
CA THR A 277 13.52 15.31 -19.76
C THR A 277 12.16 15.64 -20.33
N VAL A 278 11.48 16.62 -19.74
CA VAL A 278 10.22 17.15 -20.28
C VAL A 278 10.47 17.69 -21.69
N GLY A 279 9.80 17.11 -22.68
CA GLY A 279 9.77 17.63 -24.05
C GLY A 279 8.57 18.54 -24.30
N PRO A 280 8.45 19.05 -25.54
CA PRO A 280 7.39 19.99 -25.90
C PRO A 280 5.98 19.38 -25.85
N ILE A 281 5.81 18.08 -26.09
CA ILE A 281 4.50 17.42 -26.05
C ILE A 281 4.03 17.30 -24.59
N ALA A 282 4.89 16.82 -23.69
CA ALA A 282 4.57 16.73 -22.27
C ALA A 282 4.31 18.12 -21.66
N LEU A 283 5.09 19.14 -22.06
CA LEU A 283 4.85 20.52 -21.64
C LEU A 283 3.49 21.05 -22.13
N THR A 284 3.13 20.76 -23.39
CA THR A 284 1.82 21.14 -23.93
C THR A 284 0.70 20.43 -23.18
N ALA A 285 0.86 19.13 -22.92
CA ALA A 285 -0.09 18.34 -22.14
C ALA A 285 -0.27 18.89 -20.72
N LYS A 286 0.80 19.31 -20.04
CA LYS A 286 0.72 19.99 -18.74
C LYS A 286 -0.24 21.17 -18.78
N GLN A 287 -0.19 22.01 -19.82
CA GLN A 287 -1.09 23.17 -19.95
C GLN A 287 -2.55 22.73 -20.14
N SER A 288 -2.80 21.75 -21.01
CA SER A 288 -4.14 21.18 -21.21
C SER A 288 -4.71 20.58 -19.93
N LEU A 289 -3.88 19.87 -19.16
CA LEU A 289 -4.28 19.26 -17.90
C LEU A 289 -4.63 20.30 -16.83
N LEU A 290 -3.77 21.32 -16.66
CA LEU A 290 -4.03 22.42 -15.72
C LEU A 290 -5.33 23.16 -16.06
N ARG A 291 -5.59 23.41 -17.35
CA ARG A 291 -6.84 24.02 -17.82
C ARG A 291 -8.07 23.15 -17.53
N ALA A 292 -7.94 21.82 -17.58
CA ALA A 292 -9.06 20.92 -17.39
C ALA A 292 -9.53 20.84 -15.92
N ILE A 293 -8.65 21.08 -14.94
CA ILE A 293 -8.92 20.88 -13.50
C ILE A 293 -10.23 21.54 -13.03
N PRO A 294 -10.50 22.83 -13.28
CA PRO A 294 -11.72 23.47 -12.81
C PRO A 294 -13.01 22.89 -13.41
N HIS A 295 -12.90 22.11 -14.49
CA HIS A 295 -14.04 21.57 -15.22
C HIS A 295 -14.28 20.08 -14.95
N ILE A 296 -13.23 19.32 -14.66
CA ILE A 296 -13.32 17.89 -14.29
C ILE A 296 -13.57 17.67 -12.80
N MET A 297 -13.26 18.66 -11.96
CA MET A 297 -13.53 18.63 -10.52
C MET A 297 -15.01 18.93 -10.27
N PRO A 298 -15.80 17.97 -9.76
CA PRO A 298 -17.23 18.18 -9.55
C PRO A 298 -17.48 19.34 -8.56
N PRO A 299 -18.56 20.12 -8.72
CA PRO A 299 -18.92 21.14 -7.74
C PRO A 299 -19.19 20.48 -6.38
N GLU A 300 -19.09 21.26 -5.31
CA GLU A 300 -19.50 20.78 -3.99
C GLU A 300 -21.00 20.45 -4.04
N SER A 301 -21.34 19.25 -3.55
CA SER A 301 -22.72 18.78 -3.47
C SER A 301 -23.21 18.91 -2.03
N THR A 302 -24.45 19.34 -1.86
CA THR A 302 -25.12 19.34 -0.55
C THR A 302 -25.59 17.94 -0.14
N GLU A 303 -25.66 17.00 -1.08
CA GLU A 303 -26.18 15.65 -0.84
C GLU A 303 -25.09 14.64 -0.44
N VAL A 304 -23.87 14.80 -0.94
CA VAL A 304 -22.73 13.91 -0.65
C VAL A 304 -21.47 14.71 -0.46
N SER A 305 -20.73 14.44 0.62
CA SER A 305 -19.45 15.11 0.92
C SER A 305 -18.31 14.53 0.07
N LEU A 306 -18.25 14.93 -1.20
CA LEU A 306 -17.27 14.46 -2.19
C LEU A 306 -15.82 14.73 -1.78
N TYR A 307 -15.59 15.81 -1.06
CA TYR A 307 -14.26 16.32 -0.67
C TYR A 307 -13.86 15.99 0.77
N ARG A 308 -14.73 15.30 1.52
CA ARG A 308 -14.37 14.74 2.84
C ARG A 308 -13.10 13.91 2.70
N LEU A 309 -12.15 14.14 3.58
CA LEU A 309 -10.91 13.39 3.62
C LEU A 309 -11.22 11.99 4.15
N ILE A 310 -10.68 10.98 3.49
CA ILE A 310 -10.80 9.59 3.90
C ILE A 310 -9.41 8.98 4.05
N LEU A 311 -9.32 7.93 4.88
CA LEU A 311 -8.13 7.10 4.97
C LEU A 311 -8.31 5.88 4.06
N GLU A 312 -7.31 5.65 3.22
CA GLU A 312 -7.22 4.53 2.30
C GLU A 312 -6.14 3.56 2.73
N HIS A 313 -6.37 2.25 2.63
CA HIS A 313 -5.33 1.25 2.94
C HIS A 313 -4.17 1.24 1.93
N GLY A 314 -4.45 1.58 0.66
CA GLY A 314 -3.47 1.56 -0.43
C GLY A 314 -3.11 0.17 -0.99
N ASP A 315 -3.26 -0.88 -0.18
CA ASP A 315 -3.06 -2.28 -0.59
C ASP A 315 -4.10 -3.22 0.06
N PHE A 316 -5.38 -2.91 -0.14
CA PHE A 316 -6.49 -3.63 0.52
C PHE A 316 -6.71 -5.01 -0.14
N GLY A 317 -6.57 -6.09 0.63
CA GLY A 317 -6.73 -7.42 0.08
C GLY A 317 -6.60 -8.57 1.07
N ILE A 318 -6.85 -9.78 0.58
CA ILE A 318 -6.79 -11.03 1.35
C ILE A 318 -5.37 -11.31 1.88
N HIS A 319 -4.34 -10.88 1.14
CA HIS A 319 -2.95 -11.07 1.53
C HIS A 319 -2.56 -10.26 2.76
N ASN A 320 -3.31 -9.19 3.06
CA ASN A 320 -3.13 -8.29 4.20
C ASN A 320 -4.17 -8.49 5.31
N THR A 321 -4.89 -9.62 5.30
CA THR A 321 -5.82 -9.99 6.38
C THR A 321 -5.43 -11.29 7.07
N SER A 322 -5.82 -11.41 8.34
CA SER A 322 -5.82 -12.67 9.08
C SER A 322 -7.21 -13.29 8.98
N ILE A 323 -7.29 -14.55 8.56
CA ILE A 323 -8.54 -15.25 8.35
C ILE A 323 -8.53 -16.54 9.16
N THR A 324 -9.54 -16.73 10.01
CA THR A 324 -9.81 -17.99 10.71
C THR A 324 -11.13 -18.60 10.21
N LYS A 325 -11.58 -19.70 10.82
CA LYS A 325 -12.92 -20.24 10.63
C LYS A 325 -13.75 -19.98 11.87
N ASP A 326 -15.01 -19.57 11.69
CA ASP A 326 -15.98 -19.47 12.77
C ASP A 326 -16.46 -20.87 13.23
N ASP A 327 -17.34 -20.90 14.23
CA ASP A 327 -17.92 -22.14 14.79
C ASP A 327 -18.67 -22.98 13.74
N ASN A 328 -19.10 -22.38 12.62
CA ASN A 328 -19.79 -23.05 11.51
C ASN A 328 -18.83 -23.44 10.37
N GLY A 329 -17.53 -23.23 10.53
CA GLY A 329 -16.52 -23.50 9.51
C GLY A 329 -16.46 -22.46 8.38
N LYS A 330 -17.15 -21.33 8.51
CA LYS A 330 -17.13 -20.23 7.54
C LYS A 330 -15.91 -19.32 7.78
N PRO A 331 -15.32 -18.72 6.74
CA PRO A 331 -14.18 -17.83 6.93
C PRO A 331 -14.59 -16.60 7.75
N LEU A 332 -13.71 -16.16 8.64
CA LEU A 332 -13.87 -14.98 9.46
C LEU A 332 -12.59 -14.16 9.42
N VAL A 333 -12.69 -12.91 8.97
CA VAL A 333 -11.55 -11.97 9.01
C VAL A 333 -11.38 -11.47 10.44
N THR A 334 -10.22 -11.68 11.03
CA THR A 334 -9.92 -11.29 12.42
C THR A 334 -9.06 -10.04 12.50
N SER A 335 -8.24 -9.76 11.48
CA SER A 335 -7.48 -8.50 11.42
C SER A 335 -7.08 -8.06 10.02
N LEU A 336 -6.79 -6.76 9.87
CA LEU A 336 -6.25 -6.07 8.70
C LEU A 336 -4.94 -5.33 9.09
N TYR A 337 -3.88 -5.54 8.32
CA TYR A 337 -2.53 -5.01 8.59
C TYR A 337 -1.82 -4.55 7.32
N ASP A 338 -0.60 -4.03 7.50
CA ASP A 338 0.26 -3.49 6.43
C ASP A 338 -0.22 -2.14 5.89
N TRP A 339 -0.35 -1.17 6.80
CA TRP A 339 -0.81 0.19 6.48
C TRP A 339 0.30 1.08 5.91
N GLU A 340 1.46 0.53 5.52
CA GLU A 340 2.59 1.32 5.00
C GLU A 340 2.26 2.05 3.69
N THR A 341 1.35 1.49 2.88
CA THR A 341 0.86 2.09 1.63
C THR A 341 -0.35 3.00 1.83
N ALA A 342 -0.86 3.12 3.04
CA ALA A 342 -2.09 3.87 3.29
C ALA A 342 -1.95 5.34 2.88
N CYS A 343 -3.05 5.97 2.47
CA CYS A 343 -3.02 7.36 2.01
C CYS A 343 -4.30 8.12 2.38
N ILE A 344 -4.24 9.45 2.22
CA ILE A 344 -5.35 10.35 2.55
C ILE A 344 -5.78 11.06 1.27
N VAL A 345 -7.04 10.88 0.89
CA VAL A 345 -7.62 11.38 -0.37
C VAL A 345 -9.04 11.89 -0.11
N PRO A 346 -9.66 12.71 -0.99
CA PRO A 346 -11.08 13.00 -0.84
C PRO A 346 -11.88 11.76 -1.22
N ALA A 347 -13.09 11.64 -0.68
CA ALA A 347 -14.01 10.53 -0.93
C ALA A 347 -14.17 10.19 -2.43
N LEU A 348 -14.20 11.21 -3.30
CA LEU A 348 -14.33 11.01 -4.75
C LEU A 348 -13.12 10.31 -5.41
N LEU A 349 -11.94 10.35 -4.80
CA LEU A 349 -10.73 9.63 -5.26
C LEU A 349 -10.49 8.30 -4.57
N SER A 350 -11.40 7.89 -3.68
CA SER A 350 -11.35 6.62 -2.98
C SER A 350 -11.27 5.41 -3.92
N ASP A 351 -10.43 4.42 -3.65
CA ASP A 351 -10.25 3.27 -4.55
C ASP A 351 -11.08 2.08 -4.06
N PRO A 352 -12.14 1.61 -4.72
CA PRO A 352 -12.93 0.47 -4.20
C PRO A 352 -12.22 -0.88 -4.37
N LEU A 353 -10.97 -0.90 -4.81
CA LEU A 353 -10.20 -2.11 -5.07
C LEU A 353 -10.13 -3.06 -3.86
N VAL A 354 -10.35 -4.34 -4.13
CA VAL A 354 -9.92 -5.44 -3.26
C VAL A 354 -9.10 -6.46 -4.05
N ALA A 355 -7.91 -6.80 -3.57
CA ALA A 355 -7.13 -7.91 -4.13
C ALA A 355 -7.71 -9.24 -3.62
N ALA A 356 -8.43 -9.93 -4.51
CA ALA A 356 -9.12 -11.20 -4.25
C ALA A 356 -8.39 -12.35 -4.96
N GLY A 357 -7.40 -12.93 -4.27
CA GLY A 357 -6.67 -14.12 -4.75
C GLY A 357 -6.02 -13.91 -6.13
N PRO A 358 -6.54 -14.49 -7.23
CA PRO A 358 -5.94 -14.35 -8.56
C PRO A 358 -6.14 -12.97 -9.21
N VAL A 359 -7.15 -12.20 -8.78
CA VAL A 359 -7.57 -10.96 -9.47
C VAL A 359 -7.77 -9.81 -8.50
N ASP A 360 -7.85 -8.59 -9.04
CA ASP A 360 -8.31 -7.44 -8.28
C ASP A 360 -9.73 -7.10 -8.71
N LEU A 361 -10.65 -6.99 -7.75
CA LEU A 361 -12.03 -6.57 -7.99
C LEU A 361 -12.08 -5.05 -7.82
N ILE A 362 -12.54 -4.35 -8.84
CA ILE A 362 -12.49 -2.88 -8.94
C ILE A 362 -13.82 -2.34 -9.48
N THR A 363 -13.88 -1.01 -9.66
CA THR A 363 -14.93 -0.36 -10.45
C THR A 363 -14.40 0.10 -11.81
N ASP A 364 -15.27 0.08 -12.82
CA ASP A 364 -15.03 0.75 -14.09
C ASP A 364 -15.19 2.28 -13.97
N LYS A 365 -15.03 2.97 -15.10
CA LYS A 365 -15.16 4.44 -15.19
C LYS A 365 -16.55 5.00 -14.85
N ASN A 366 -17.58 4.16 -14.82
CA ASN A 366 -18.96 4.52 -14.50
C ASN A 366 -19.34 4.08 -13.08
N GLY A 367 -18.39 3.58 -12.29
CA GLY A 367 -18.64 3.02 -10.96
C GLY A 367 -19.27 1.63 -10.97
N GLY A 368 -19.38 0.97 -12.13
CA GLY A 368 -19.87 -0.41 -12.25
C GLY A 368 -18.79 -1.43 -11.88
N PRO A 369 -19.15 -2.66 -11.53
CA PRO A 369 -18.18 -3.71 -11.17
C PRO A 369 -17.26 -4.07 -12.34
N SER A 370 -15.97 -4.27 -12.05
CA SER A 370 -14.98 -4.67 -13.04
C SER A 370 -13.84 -5.47 -12.38
N VAL A 371 -12.96 -6.03 -13.20
CA VAL A 371 -11.85 -6.90 -12.77
C VAL A 371 -10.56 -6.45 -13.45
N THR A 372 -9.46 -6.49 -12.72
CA THR A 372 -8.11 -6.38 -13.30
C THR A 372 -7.18 -7.47 -12.78
N ARG A 373 -5.91 -7.44 -13.20
CA ARG A 373 -4.91 -8.49 -12.90
C ARG A 373 -5.31 -9.90 -13.37
N ILE A 374 -6.10 -9.98 -14.44
CA ILE A 374 -6.58 -11.26 -14.99
C ILE A 374 -5.38 -12.12 -15.42
N PRO A 375 -5.26 -13.37 -14.92
CA PRO A 375 -4.23 -14.30 -15.36
C PRO A 375 -4.24 -14.52 -16.88
N LYS A 376 -3.06 -14.59 -17.49
CA LYS A 376 -2.94 -14.73 -18.97
C LYS A 376 -3.61 -15.97 -19.55
N ASN A 377 -3.79 -17.01 -18.74
CA ASN A 377 -4.32 -18.31 -19.15
C ASN A 377 -5.76 -18.52 -18.65
N SER A 378 -6.46 -17.46 -18.22
CA SER A 378 -7.85 -17.56 -17.78
C SER A 378 -8.77 -18.01 -18.92
N SER A 379 -9.59 -19.03 -18.63
CA SER A 379 -10.65 -19.51 -19.51
C SER A 379 -11.86 -18.56 -19.49
N LEU A 380 -12.81 -18.75 -20.42
CA LEU A 380 -14.08 -18.00 -20.40
C LEU A 380 -14.85 -18.21 -19.08
N MET A 381 -14.84 -19.43 -18.54
CA MET A 381 -15.47 -19.73 -17.26
C MET A 381 -14.81 -18.98 -16.09
N ASP A 382 -13.48 -18.83 -16.13
CA ASP A 382 -12.76 -18.03 -15.12
C ASP A 382 -13.17 -16.56 -15.20
N LEU A 383 -13.30 -16.01 -16.41
CA LEU A 383 -13.73 -14.62 -16.61
C LEU A 383 -15.15 -14.38 -16.09
N GLU A 384 -16.09 -15.27 -16.41
CA GLU A 384 -17.47 -15.22 -15.88
C GLU A 384 -17.48 -15.29 -14.35
N MET A 385 -16.65 -16.16 -13.77
CA MET A 385 -16.51 -16.28 -12.32
C MET A 385 -15.94 -15.01 -11.68
N TYR A 386 -14.91 -14.41 -12.26
CA TYR A 386 -14.34 -13.17 -11.74
C TYR A 386 -15.31 -12.00 -11.85
N GLU A 387 -16.08 -11.91 -12.94
CA GLU A 387 -17.14 -10.91 -13.08
C GLU A 387 -18.23 -11.09 -12.01
N MET A 388 -18.64 -12.33 -11.73
CA MET A 388 -19.58 -12.60 -10.62
C MET A 388 -19.02 -12.15 -9.27
N TRP A 389 -17.73 -12.38 -9.00
CA TRP A 389 -17.09 -11.91 -7.76
C TRP A 389 -17.09 -10.39 -7.67
N ALA A 390 -16.73 -9.69 -8.74
CA ALA A 390 -16.76 -8.22 -8.78
C ALA A 390 -18.18 -7.68 -8.58
N GLN A 391 -19.18 -8.26 -9.25
CA GLN A 391 -20.58 -7.89 -9.08
C GLN A 391 -21.04 -8.08 -7.63
N HIS A 392 -20.69 -9.22 -7.03
CA HIS A 392 -21.05 -9.53 -5.65
C HIS A 392 -20.42 -8.54 -4.66
N TYR A 393 -19.10 -8.37 -4.74
CA TYR A 393 -18.34 -7.48 -3.86
C TYR A 393 -18.78 -6.02 -3.98
N ILE A 394 -18.86 -5.46 -5.19
CA ILE A 394 -19.21 -4.04 -5.39
C ILE A 394 -20.67 -3.79 -5.01
N LYS A 395 -21.59 -4.70 -5.32
CA LYS A 395 -22.98 -4.58 -4.88
C LYS A 395 -23.07 -4.55 -3.36
N LYS A 396 -22.35 -5.44 -2.67
CA LYS A 396 -22.30 -5.44 -1.20
C LYS A 396 -21.71 -4.14 -0.66
N LEU A 397 -20.58 -3.69 -1.22
CA LEU A 397 -19.90 -2.45 -0.83
C LEU A 397 -20.83 -1.25 -0.92
N TYR A 398 -21.55 -1.07 -2.04
CA TYR A 398 -22.47 0.04 -2.22
C TYR A 398 -23.74 -0.07 -1.38
N ASN A 399 -24.21 -1.27 -1.06
CA ASN A 399 -25.30 -1.43 -0.11
C ASN A 399 -24.90 -0.97 1.30
N GLU A 400 -23.65 -1.23 1.70
CA GLU A 400 -23.12 -0.80 3.00
C GLU A 400 -22.73 0.69 3.02
N ALA A 401 -22.26 1.24 1.90
CA ALA A 401 -21.91 2.66 1.75
C ALA A 401 -22.44 3.23 0.42
N PRO A 402 -23.73 3.63 0.34
CA PRO A 402 -24.31 4.15 -0.90
C PRO A 402 -23.62 5.41 -1.43
N ASP A 403 -23.17 6.28 -0.53
CA ASP A 403 -22.43 7.50 -0.87
C ASP A 403 -21.12 7.21 -1.62
N TYR A 404 -20.57 6.00 -1.46
CA TYR A 404 -19.37 5.57 -2.17
C TYR A 404 -19.65 5.50 -3.68
N GLU A 405 -20.76 4.89 -4.11
CA GLU A 405 -21.13 4.83 -5.53
C GLU A 405 -21.27 6.23 -6.14
N ILE A 406 -21.94 7.13 -5.40
CA ILE A 406 -22.15 8.52 -5.82
C ILE A 406 -20.80 9.23 -5.97
N ALA A 407 -19.91 9.08 -4.99
CA ALA A 407 -18.58 9.69 -5.02
C ALA A 407 -17.72 9.18 -6.19
N ILE A 408 -17.72 7.87 -6.45
CA ILE A 408 -17.01 7.26 -7.58
C ILE A 408 -17.52 7.81 -8.92
N ARG A 409 -18.85 7.86 -9.09
CA ARG A 409 -19.48 8.34 -10.31
C ARG A 409 -19.24 9.83 -10.55
N ALA A 410 -19.37 10.64 -9.50
CA ALA A 410 -19.11 12.08 -9.56
C ALA A 410 -17.63 12.36 -9.87
N GLY A 411 -16.73 11.57 -9.31
CA GLY A 411 -15.29 11.73 -9.49
C GLY A 411 -14.72 11.17 -10.80
N LYS A 412 -15.52 10.55 -11.69
CA LYS A 412 -15.02 9.75 -12.83
C LYS A 412 -13.85 10.37 -13.62
N ASP A 413 -13.91 11.68 -13.90
CA ASP A 413 -12.94 12.37 -14.75
C ASP A 413 -11.66 12.69 -13.99
N VAL A 414 -11.79 13.25 -12.79
CA VAL A 414 -10.63 13.50 -11.93
C VAL A 414 -9.96 12.21 -11.46
N ARG A 415 -10.74 11.14 -11.23
CA ARG A 415 -10.22 9.80 -10.91
C ARG A 415 -9.33 9.28 -12.02
N TYR A 416 -9.77 9.39 -13.28
CA TYR A 416 -8.96 9.00 -14.42
C TYR A 416 -7.60 9.71 -14.40
N LEU A 417 -7.59 11.04 -14.22
CA LEU A 417 -6.36 11.81 -14.14
C LEU A 417 -5.50 11.41 -12.93
N TRP A 418 -6.09 11.32 -11.73
CA TRP A 418 -5.39 10.96 -10.50
C TRP A 418 -4.71 9.60 -10.59
N PHE A 419 -5.43 8.58 -11.09
CA PHE A 419 -4.86 7.24 -11.23
C PHE A 419 -3.86 7.14 -12.37
N SER A 420 -4.04 7.89 -13.47
CA SER A 420 -3.01 8.00 -14.52
C SER A 420 -1.71 8.57 -13.96
N LEU A 421 -1.78 9.65 -13.17
CA LEU A 421 -0.60 10.23 -12.51
C LEU A 421 0.00 9.25 -11.48
N ARG A 422 -0.84 8.56 -10.70
CA ARG A 422 -0.41 7.56 -9.70
C ARG A 422 0.30 6.39 -10.34
N ASP A 423 -0.19 5.92 -11.48
CA ASP A 423 0.26 4.68 -12.13
C ASP A 423 1.40 4.91 -13.13
N TRP A 424 1.77 6.17 -13.39
CA TRP A 424 2.96 6.49 -14.18
C TRP A 424 4.24 6.02 -13.46
N ARG A 425 5.17 5.43 -14.20
CA ARG A 425 6.36 4.75 -13.64
C ARG A 425 7.68 5.26 -14.23
N GLY A 426 7.66 6.39 -14.92
CA GLY A 426 8.80 6.83 -15.74
C GLY A 426 8.79 6.17 -17.12
N GLY A 427 9.63 6.68 -18.02
CA GLY A 427 9.72 6.24 -19.40
C GLY A 427 8.63 6.79 -20.34
N ASN A 428 8.99 7.03 -21.60
CA ASN A 428 8.14 7.50 -22.70
C ASN A 428 7.24 8.69 -22.32
N SER A 429 7.79 9.65 -21.57
CA SER A 429 7.06 10.81 -21.05
C SER A 429 6.26 11.58 -22.12
N GLU A 430 6.84 11.84 -23.29
CA GLU A 430 6.15 12.55 -24.38
C GLU A 430 4.90 11.81 -24.89
N GLU A 431 4.95 10.49 -25.05
CA GLU A 431 3.81 9.67 -25.50
C GLU A 431 2.74 9.60 -24.40
N PHE A 432 3.16 9.23 -23.18
CA PHE A 432 2.24 9.06 -22.06
C PHE A 432 1.50 10.35 -21.72
N PHE A 433 2.22 11.46 -21.54
CA PHE A 433 1.61 12.75 -21.24
C PHE A 433 0.91 13.33 -22.47
N GLY A 434 1.40 13.09 -23.68
CA GLY A 434 0.72 13.47 -24.92
C GLY A 434 -0.69 12.88 -25.00
N ASP A 435 -0.84 11.59 -24.74
CA ASP A 435 -2.15 10.92 -24.68
C ASP A 435 -3.04 11.49 -23.57
N LEU A 436 -2.47 11.77 -22.39
CA LEU A 436 -3.19 12.34 -21.27
C LEU A 436 -3.64 13.79 -21.55
N GLY A 437 -2.82 14.59 -22.24
CA GLY A 437 -3.16 15.92 -22.72
C GLY A 437 -4.26 15.89 -23.80
N ALA A 438 -4.18 14.97 -24.75
CA ALA A 438 -5.21 14.77 -25.76
C ALA A 438 -6.55 14.35 -25.15
N TRP A 439 -6.52 13.49 -24.11
CA TRP A 439 -7.69 13.18 -23.30
C TRP A 439 -8.28 14.43 -22.65
N ALA A 440 -7.47 15.29 -22.05
CA ALA A 440 -7.93 16.51 -21.38
C ALA A 440 -8.61 17.48 -22.37
N GLU A 441 -8.01 17.72 -23.53
CA GLU A 441 -8.58 18.56 -24.59
C GLU A 441 -9.91 18.00 -25.12
N LYS A 442 -9.97 16.68 -25.35
CA LYS A 442 -11.20 16.02 -25.75
C LYS A 442 -12.28 16.17 -24.68
N ARG A 443 -11.92 15.98 -23.40
CA ARG A 443 -12.87 16.03 -22.29
C ARG A 443 -13.40 17.44 -22.06
N MET A 444 -12.55 18.47 -22.15
CA MET A 444 -12.98 19.87 -22.10
C MET A 444 -14.01 20.19 -23.18
N LYS A 445 -13.79 19.73 -24.42
CA LYS A 445 -14.77 19.87 -25.52
C LYS A 445 -16.10 19.18 -25.23
N GLU A 446 -16.08 17.96 -24.69
CA GLU A 446 -17.29 17.23 -24.29
C GLU A 446 -18.07 17.93 -23.16
N LEU A 447 -17.37 18.72 -22.34
CA LEU A 447 -17.94 19.53 -21.27
C LEU A 447 -18.37 20.94 -21.73
N GLY A 448 -18.17 21.29 -23.01
CA GLY A 448 -18.53 22.60 -23.56
C GLY A 448 -17.54 23.73 -23.22
N VAL A 449 -16.31 23.39 -22.85
CA VAL A 449 -15.22 24.34 -22.59
C VAL A 449 -14.42 24.53 -23.90
N PHE A 450 -14.25 25.79 -24.32
CA PHE A 450 -13.56 26.16 -25.57
C PHE A 450 -12.20 26.81 -25.30
#